data_AF-A0A957GQA2-F1
#
_entry.id   AF-A0A957GQA2-F1
#
_cell.length_a   1.000
_cell.length_b   1.000
_cell.length_c   1.000
_cell.angle_alpha   90.00
_cell.angle_beta   90.00
_cell.angle_gamma   90.00
#
_symmetry.space_group_name_H-M   'P 1'
#
loop_
_entity.id
_entity.type
_entity.pdbx_description
1 polymer ?
#
loop_
_entity_poly.entity_id
_entity_poly.type
_entity_poly.pdbx_seq_one_letter_code
_entity_poly.pdbx_strand_id
1 'polypeptide(L)' 'MMLEQQALIKKAEDSLAAAQLLLDEGFYDFAVSRTYYGMFYIAEAFLLGEGLTFSSHAAVIAAFGRYFAKTGRVPSEFHR' A
#
# COMPACT_ATOMS: atom_id res chain seq x y z
N MET A 1 9.10 3.76 14.28
CA MET A 1 8.53 2.81 13.31
C MET A 1 8.89 1.40 13.76
N MET A 2 7.94 0.46 13.75
CA MET A 2 8.20 -0.94 14.15
C MET A 2 8.94 -1.69 13.03
N LEU A 3 9.61 -2.80 13.36
CA LEU A 3 10.34 -3.62 12.37
C LEU A 3 9.41 -4.11 11.25
N GLU A 4 8.19 -4.47 11.60
CA GLU A 4 7.15 -4.93 10.70
C GLU A 4 6.68 -3.82 9.75
N GLN A 5 6.59 -2.56 10.21
CA GLN A 5 6.30 -1.42 9.33
C GLN A 5 7.44 -1.20 8.34
N GLN A 6 8.70 -1.30 8.80
CA GLN A 6 9.86 -1.16 7.91
C GLN A 6 9.87 -2.26 6.85
N ALA A 7 9.50 -3.49 7.20
CA ALA A 7 9.39 -4.60 6.26
C ALA A 7 8.29 -4.37 5.21
N LEU A 8 7.14 -3.84 5.61
CA LEU A 8 6.06 -3.46 4.69
C LEU A 8 6.48 -2.35 3.73
N ILE A 9 7.17 -1.31 4.24
CA ILE A 9 7.71 -0.23 3.41
C ILE A 9 8.73 -0.78 2.42
N LYS A 10 9.66 -1.63 2.86
CA LYS A 10 10.63 -2.27 1.96
C LYS A 10 9.95 -3.09 0.86
N LYS A 11 8.88 -3.81 1.21
CA LYS A 11 8.09 -4.59 0.26
C LYS A 11 7.36 -3.71 -0.74
N ALA A 12 6.91 -2.52 -0.32
CA ALA A 12 6.34 -1.52 -1.21
C ALA A 12 7.37 -0.99 -2.20
N GLU A 13 8.56 -0.64 -1.72
CA GLU A 13 9.70 -0.19 -2.55
C GLU A 13 10.08 -1.26 -3.59
N ASP A 14 10.21 -2.51 -3.17
CA ASP A 14 10.52 -3.63 -4.06
C ASP A 14 9.42 -3.87 -5.09
N SER A 15 8.16 -3.71 -4.69
CA SER A 15 7.03 -3.82 -5.62
C SER A 15 7.04 -2.73 -6.67
N LEU A 16 7.36 -1.48 -6.29
CA LEU A 16 7.48 -0.37 -7.25
C LEU A 16 8.67 -0.54 -8.18
N ALA A 17 9.82 -0.98 -7.69
CA ALA A 17 10.98 -1.30 -8.52
C ALA A 17 10.65 -2.40 -9.54
N ALA A 18 9.97 -3.47 -9.10
CA ALA A 18 9.51 -4.52 -10.01
C ALA A 18 8.46 -4.01 -11.02
N ALA A 19 7.53 -3.13 -10.59
CA ALA A 19 6.54 -2.52 -11.46
C ALA A 19 7.21 -1.73 -12.60
N GLN A 20 8.27 -0.97 -12.29
CA GLN A 20 9.02 -0.22 -13.28
C GLN A 20 9.68 -1.14 -14.31
N LEU A 21 10.36 -2.20 -13.87
CA LEU A 21 10.98 -3.17 -14.77
C LEU A 21 9.94 -3.83 -15.70
N LEU A 22 8.78 -4.19 -15.16
CA LEU A 22 7.69 -4.79 -15.94
C LEU A 22 7.09 -3.80 -16.94
N LEU A 23 6.98 -2.52 -16.56
CA LEU A 23 6.51 -1.46 -17.44
C LEU A 23 7.45 -1.27 -18.63
N ASP A 24 8.76 -1.22 -18.37
CA ASP A 24 9.79 -1.01 -19.39
C ASP A 24 9.83 -2.16 -20.41
N GLU A 25 9.52 -3.38 -19.98
CA GLU A 25 9.44 -4.58 -20.82
C GLU A 25 8.07 -4.80 -21.49
N GLY A 26 7.12 -3.87 -21.32
CA GLY A 26 5.80 -3.94 -21.94
C GLY A 26 4.78 -4.87 -21.25
N PHE A 27 5.08 -5.36 -20.05
CA PHE A 27 4.21 -6.21 -19.24
C PHE A 27 3.24 -5.38 -18.37
N TYR A 28 2.38 -4.60 -19.02
CA TYR A 28 1.56 -3.58 -18.35
C TYR A 28 0.64 -4.12 -17.25
N ASP A 29 -0.06 -5.23 -17.48
CA ASP A 29 -0.98 -5.81 -16.47
C ASP A 29 -0.22 -6.24 -15.20
N PHE A 30 0.99 -6.76 -15.37
CA PHE A 30 1.84 -7.15 -14.25
C PHE A 30 2.43 -5.93 -13.54
N ALA A 31 2.81 -4.88 -14.28
CA ALA A 31 3.26 -3.62 -13.70
C ALA A 31 2.17 -2.99 -12.81
N VAL A 32 0.92 -2.93 -13.30
CA VAL A 32 -0.23 -2.43 -12.53
C VAL A 32 -0.45 -3.26 -11.27
N SER A 33 -0.38 -4.60 -11.38
CA SER A 33 -0.50 -5.49 -10.21
C SER A 33 0.55 -5.18 -9.14
N ARG A 34 1.79 -4.93 -9.54
CA ARG A 34 2.88 -4.60 -8.60
C ARG A 34 2.72 -3.22 -7.98
N THR A 35 2.30 -2.21 -8.74
CA THR A 35 1.98 -0.89 -8.20
C THR A 35 0.85 -0.96 -7.17
N TYR A 36 -0.20 -1.73 -7.46
CA TYR A 36 -1.31 -1.97 -6.52
C TYR A 36 -0.84 -2.56 -5.19
N TYR A 37 -0.01 -3.60 -5.23
CA TYR A 37 0.54 -4.20 -4.02
C TYR A 37 1.48 -3.24 -3.28
N GLY A 38 2.23 -2.40 -4.00
CA GLY A 38 3.02 -1.32 -3.41
C GLY A 38 2.16 -0.39 -2.55
N MET A 39 1.06 0.11 -3.10
CA MET A 39 0.11 0.95 -2.36
C MET A 39 -0.53 0.21 -1.18
N PHE A 40 -0.87 -1.07 -1.37
CA PHE A 40 -1.46 -1.90 -0.33
C PHE A 40 -0.52 -2.06 0.88
N TYR A 41 0.76 -2.35 0.68
CA TYR A 41 1.72 -2.49 1.78
C TYR A 41 1.95 -1.17 2.53
N ILE A 42 1.88 -0.03 1.84
CA ILE A 42 1.90 1.28 2.50
C ILE A 42 0.65 1.47 3.37
N ALA A 43 -0.54 1.12 2.86
CA ALA A 43 -1.77 1.20 3.65
C ALA A 43 -1.72 0.29 4.90
N GLU A 44 -1.19 -0.93 4.78
CA GLU A 44 -0.93 -1.82 5.92
C GLU A 44 0.05 -1.20 6.92
N ALA A 45 1.15 -0.61 6.44
CA ALA A 45 2.15 0.02 7.31
C ALA A 45 1.56 1.20 8.10
N PHE A 46 0.71 2.01 7.47
CA PHE A 46 -0.01 3.11 8.11
C PHE A 46 -0.92 2.60 9.24
N LEU A 47 -1.75 1.58 8.96
CA LEU A 47 -2.66 1.01 9.95
C LEU A 47 -1.89 0.36 11.10
N LEU A 48 -0.81 -0.33 10.80
CA LEU A 48 0.08 -0.89 11.81
C LEU A 48 0.73 0.21 12.67
N GLY A 49 0.98 1.40 12.11
CA GLY A 49 1.34 2.63 12.82
C GLY A 49 0.37 3.05 13.91
N GLU A 50 -0.91 2.76 13.72
CA GLU A 50 -2.00 3.02 14.67
C GLU A 50 -2.27 1.82 15.59
N GLY A 51 -1.44 0.75 15.52
CA GLY A 51 -1.67 -0.50 16.24
C GLY A 51 -2.84 -1.33 15.69
N LEU A 52 -3.29 -1.05 14.46
CA LEU A 52 -4.40 -1.74 13.82
C LEU A 52 -3.89 -2.81 12.84
N THR A 53 -4.44 -4.02 12.93
CA THR A 53 -4.15 -5.12 12.00
C THR A 53 -5.44 -5.73 11.47
N PHE A 54 -5.40 -6.23 10.24
CA PHE A 54 -6.57 -6.77 9.56
C PHE A 54 -6.17 -8.04 8.81
N SER A 55 -7.07 -9.03 8.79
CA SER A 55 -6.80 -10.33 8.15
C SER A 55 -7.26 -10.42 6.69
N SER A 56 -7.97 -9.41 6.19
CA SER A 56 -8.48 -9.39 4.82
C SER A 56 -8.09 -8.14 4.07
N HIS A 57 -7.87 -8.32 2.76
CA HIS A 57 -7.49 -7.25 1.85
C HIS A 57 -8.49 -6.10 1.84
N ALA A 58 -9.79 -6.44 1.78
CA ALA A 58 -10.87 -5.46 1.79
C ALA A 58 -10.93 -4.67 3.11
N ALA A 59 -10.62 -5.32 4.24
CA ALA A 59 -10.62 -4.66 5.54
C ALA A 59 -9.49 -3.63 5.66
N VAL A 60 -8.29 -3.92 5.14
CA VAL A 60 -7.18 -2.95 5.08
C VAL A 60 -7.58 -1.72 4.27
N ILE A 61 -8.13 -1.90 3.06
CA ILE A 61 -8.55 -0.78 2.20
C ILE A 61 -9.62 0.06 2.90
N ALA A 62 -10.66 -0.57 3.46
CA ALA A 62 -11.74 0.13 4.15
C ALA A 62 -11.25 0.86 5.41
N ALA A 63 -10.34 0.26 6.17
CA ALA A 63 -9.75 0.87 7.36
C ALA A 63 -8.85 2.05 6.98
N PHE A 64 -8.00 1.93 5.98
CA PHE A 64 -7.16 3.04 5.51
C PHE A 64 -8.02 4.24 5.09
N GLY A 65 -9.08 3.99 4.31
CA GLY A 65 -10.06 5.01 3.95
C GLY A 65 -10.72 5.68 5.15
N ARG A 66 -11.11 4.90 6.16
CA ARG A 66 -11.74 5.38 7.38
C ARG A 66 -10.81 6.23 8.24
N TYR A 67 -9.61 5.74 8.52
CA TYR A 67 -8.71 6.32 9.52
C TYR A 67 -7.80 7.41 8.96
N PHE A 68 -7.50 7.41 7.66
CA PHE A 68 -6.56 8.35 7.06
C PHE A 68 -7.19 9.26 6.00
N ALA A 69 -7.92 8.71 5.03
CA ALA A 69 -8.48 9.52 3.94
C ALA A 69 -9.67 10.38 4.42
N LYS A 70 -10.63 9.78 5.12
CA LYS A 70 -11.82 10.51 5.63
C LYS A 70 -11.50 11.53 6.71
N THR A 71 -10.41 11.33 7.45
CA THR A 71 -9.95 12.25 8.51
C THR A 71 -9.03 13.36 7.98
N GLY A 72 -8.71 13.35 6.68
CA GLY A 72 -7.83 14.34 6.05
C GLY A 72 -6.35 14.20 6.39
N ARG A 73 -5.95 13.14 7.10
CA ARG A 73 -4.54 12.84 7.38
C ARG A 73 -3.77 12.46 6.11
N VAL A 74 -4.50 11.95 5.12
CA VAL A 74 -4.02 11.67 3.77
C VAL A 74 -5.05 12.25 2.79
N PRO A 75 -4.62 12.89 1.68
CA PRO A 75 -5.53 13.35 0.63
C PRO A 75 -6.49 12.26 0.18
N SER A 76 -7.77 12.60 0.05
CA SER A 76 -8.82 11.61 -0.26
C SER A 76 -8.63 10.93 -1.63
N GLU A 77 -7.90 11.55 -2.55
CA GLU A 77 -7.50 10.98 -3.84
C GLU A 77 -6.61 9.74 -3.70
N PHE A 78 -5.85 9.59 -2.61
CA PHE A 78 -5.02 8.42 -2.38
C PHE A 78 -5.79 7.20 -1.83
N HIS A 79 -7.12 7.30 -1.72
CA HIS A 79 -8.00 6.17 -1.40
C HIS A 79 -9.09 5.94 -2.46
N ARG A 80 -9.23 6.84 -3.44
CA ARG A 80 -10.31 6.80 -4.44
C ARG A 80 -9.90 6.05 -5.69
#